data_AF-A0A3M1H4N2-F1
#
_entry.id   AF-A0A3M1H4N2-F1
#
_cell.length_a   1.000
_cell.length_b   1.000
_cell.length_c   1.000
_cell.angle_alpha   90.00
_cell.angle_beta   90.00
_cell.angle_gamma   90.00
#
_symmetry.space_group_name_H-M   'P 1'
#
loop_
_entity.id
_entity.type
_entity.pdbx_description
1 polymer ?
#
loop_
_entity_poly.entity_id
_entity_poly.type
_entity_poly.pdbx_seq_one_letter_code
_entity_poly.pdbx_strand_id
1 'polypeptide(L)'
;LQSLYLALALAAFLVYVVMASIFESFIQPFFIMFSLPFAFIGAAWSLYWLNISLNVMVLIGGVMLAGIVVNNAIVLVDKINQLRRQEGMELKKAILEGVSIRFRPILMTTLTTIFGLLPLALGVGEGAELRKPLAITVLTGLISSTLLTLIIIPLIYGLWEGLMEKHDPKTQSTHPNP
;
A
#
# COMPACT_ATOMS: atom_id res chain seq x y z
N LEU A 1 -20.23 14.54 8.28
CA LEU A 1 -19.27 13.46 8.63
C LEU A 1 -19.77 12.07 8.22
N GLN A 2 -21.02 11.68 8.55
CA GLN A 2 -21.57 10.37 8.14
C GLN A 2 -21.52 10.10 6.63
N SER A 3 -21.92 11.06 5.80
CA SER A 3 -21.82 10.94 4.32
C SER A 3 -20.37 10.78 3.84
N LEU A 4 -19.40 11.33 4.56
CA LEU A 4 -18.00 11.28 4.21
C LEU A 4 -17.33 9.98 4.68
N TYR A 5 -17.73 9.43 5.83
CA TYR A 5 -17.37 8.07 6.23
C TYR A 5 -17.93 7.03 5.26
N LEU A 6 -19.17 7.22 4.80
CA LEU A 6 -19.77 6.40 3.75
C LEU A 6 -18.98 6.52 2.43
N ALA A 7 -18.57 7.73 2.05
CA ALA A 7 -17.73 7.93 0.88
C ALA A 7 -16.36 7.22 0.99
N LEU A 8 -15.72 7.25 2.16
CA LEU A 8 -14.47 6.52 2.40
C LEU A 8 -14.66 5.01 2.32
N ALA A 9 -15.74 4.48 2.90
CA ALA A 9 -16.07 3.07 2.84
C ALA A 9 -16.39 2.61 1.41
N LEU A 10 -17.17 3.41 0.66
CA LEU A 10 -17.45 3.19 -0.76
C LEU A 10 -16.18 3.23 -1.61
N ALA A 11 -15.27 4.17 -1.34
CA ALA A 11 -13.99 4.25 -2.05
C ALA A 11 -13.16 2.98 -1.81
N ALA A 12 -13.03 2.55 -0.55
CA ALA A 12 -12.35 1.30 -0.22
C ALA A 12 -13.00 0.07 -0.89
N PHE A 13 -14.33 0.01 -0.90
CA PHE A 13 -15.08 -1.06 -1.56
C PHE A 13 -14.85 -1.07 -3.08
N LEU A 14 -14.96 0.08 -3.75
CA LEU A 14 -14.73 0.19 -5.19
C LEU A 14 -13.29 -0.18 -5.57
N VAL A 15 -12.32 0.27 -4.77
CA VAL A 15 -10.90 -0.12 -4.95
C VAL A 15 -10.75 -1.63 -4.87
N TYR A 16 -11.36 -2.29 -3.87
CA TYR A 16 -11.32 -3.75 -3.75
C TYR A 16 -11.90 -4.45 -4.98
N VAL A 17 -13.07 -4.01 -5.47
CA VAL A 17 -13.71 -4.60 -6.65
C VAL A 17 -12.83 -4.46 -7.89
N VAL A 18 -12.29 -3.26 -8.13
CA VAL A 18 -11.39 -3.02 -9.25
C VAL A 18 -10.15 -3.92 -9.17
N MET A 19 -9.57 -4.10 -7.98
CA MET A 19 -8.44 -5.01 -7.79
C MET A 19 -8.79 -6.46 -8.05
N ALA A 20 -9.94 -6.92 -7.55
CA ALA A 20 -10.38 -8.29 -7.77
C ALA A 20 -10.54 -8.58 -9.27
N SER A 21 -11.00 -7.59 -10.05
CA SER A 21 -11.06 -7.68 -11.51
C SER A 21 -9.67 -7.68 -12.18
N ILE A 22 -8.72 -6.87 -11.69
CA ILE A 22 -7.37 -6.79 -12.28
C ILE A 22 -6.55 -8.06 -12.01
N PHE A 23 -6.57 -8.57 -10.78
CA PHE A 23 -5.76 -9.72 -10.38
C PHE A 23 -6.42 -11.07 -10.66
N GLU A 24 -7.67 -11.06 -11.15
CA GLU A 24 -8.51 -12.26 -11.34
C GLU A 24 -8.54 -13.15 -10.08
N SER A 25 -8.44 -12.52 -8.90
CA SER A 25 -8.29 -13.19 -7.63
C SER A 25 -8.88 -12.34 -6.52
N PHE A 26 -9.61 -12.96 -5.58
CA PHE A 26 -10.16 -12.27 -4.40
C PHE A 26 -9.18 -12.19 -3.23
N ILE A 27 -8.14 -13.04 -3.24
CA ILE A 27 -7.17 -13.17 -2.14
C ILE A 27 -6.08 -12.10 -2.25
N GLN A 28 -5.55 -11.84 -3.45
CA GLN A 28 -4.49 -10.84 -3.64
C GLN A 28 -4.94 -9.42 -3.26
N PRO A 29 -6.13 -8.94 -3.67
CA PRO A 29 -6.67 -7.65 -3.24
C PRO A 29 -6.83 -7.55 -1.72
N PHE A 30 -7.20 -8.65 -1.05
CA PHE A 30 -7.37 -8.64 0.40
C PHE A 30 -6.06 -8.34 1.12
N PHE A 31 -4.95 -8.93 0.68
CA PHE A 31 -3.63 -8.64 1.25
C PHE A 31 -3.18 -7.21 0.97
N ILE A 32 -3.49 -6.68 -0.22
CA ILE A 32 -3.22 -5.28 -0.56
C ILE A 32 -4.02 -4.35 0.36
N MET A 33 -5.31 -4.62 0.59
CA MET A 33 -6.17 -3.82 1.46
C MET A 33 -5.74 -3.88 2.93
N PHE A 34 -5.00 -4.90 3.34
CA PHE A 34 -4.42 -4.96 4.69
C PHE A 34 -3.37 -3.86 4.93
N SER A 35 -2.83 -3.21 3.89
CA SER A 35 -1.94 -2.05 4.00
C SER A 35 -2.66 -0.75 4.42
N LEU A 36 -3.98 -0.63 4.13
CA LEU A 36 -4.78 0.57 4.43
C LEU A 36 -4.84 0.88 5.92
N PRO A 37 -5.19 -0.09 6.80
CA PRO A 37 -5.21 0.13 8.25
C PRO A 37 -3.89 0.69 8.77
N PHE A 38 -2.75 0.19 8.28
CA PHE A 38 -1.44 0.69 8.70
C PHE A 38 -1.21 2.16 8.30
N ALA A 39 -1.63 2.53 7.09
CA ALA A 39 -1.57 3.93 6.65
C ALA A 39 -2.44 4.84 7.52
N PHE A 40 -3.67 4.40 7.84
CA PHE A 40 -4.57 5.16 8.70
C PHE A 40 -4.08 5.25 10.14
N ILE A 41 -3.39 4.24 10.67
CA ILE A 41 -2.76 4.31 12.00
C ILE A 41 -1.68 5.39 12.01
N GLY A 42 -0.79 5.42 11.00
CA GLY A 42 0.25 6.46 10.90
C GLY A 42 -0.33 7.86 10.79
N ALA A 43 -1.39 8.01 9.98
CA ALA A 43 -2.11 9.26 9.86
C ALA A 43 -2.76 9.67 11.20
N ALA A 44 -3.59 8.80 11.79
CA ALA A 44 -4.30 9.07 13.05
C ALA A 44 -3.34 9.40 14.20
N TRP A 45 -2.20 8.70 14.28
CA TRP A 45 -1.16 8.97 15.27
C TRP A 45 -0.64 10.41 15.16
N SER A 46 -0.34 10.88 13.95
CA SER A 46 0.15 12.24 13.74
C SER A 46 -0.91 13.29 14.07
N LEU A 47 -2.17 13.07 13.68
CA LEU A 47 -3.26 14.00 13.97
C LEU A 47 -3.49 14.13 15.47
N TYR A 48 -3.40 13.02 16.19
CA TYR A 48 -3.51 13.00 17.65
C TYR A 48 -2.38 13.82 18.30
N TRP A 49 -1.13 13.60 17.88
CA TRP A 49 0.02 14.34 18.39
C TRP A 49 -0.03 15.85 18.06
N LEU A 50 -0.51 16.21 16.86
CA LEU A 50 -0.62 17.59 16.39
C LEU A 50 -1.91 18.28 16.84
N ASN A 51 -2.78 17.62 17.62
CA ASN A 51 -4.10 18.10 18.04
C ASN A 51 -4.98 18.60 16.87
N ILE A 52 -4.88 17.94 15.70
CA ILE A 52 -5.66 18.27 14.52
C ILE A 52 -7.01 17.55 14.60
N SER A 53 -8.09 18.32 14.56
CA SER A 53 -9.45 17.77 14.55
C SER A 53 -9.77 17.03 13.24
N LEU A 54 -10.56 15.96 13.34
CA LEU A 54 -11.09 15.26 12.17
C LEU A 54 -12.11 16.14 11.43
N ASN A 55 -11.66 16.74 10.34
CA ASN A 55 -12.49 17.57 9.47
C ASN A 55 -12.54 17.00 8.04
N VAL A 56 -13.22 17.71 7.14
CA VAL A 56 -13.39 17.30 5.74
C VAL A 56 -12.03 17.16 5.02
N MET A 57 -11.07 18.05 5.32
CA MET A 57 -9.75 18.05 4.68
C MET A 57 -8.91 16.82 5.08
N VAL A 58 -9.00 16.40 6.35
CA VAL A 58 -8.41 15.15 6.82
C VAL A 58 -8.98 13.95 6.08
N LEU A 59 -10.31 13.90 5.93
CA LEU A 59 -10.98 12.76 5.28
C LEU A 59 -10.69 12.70 3.78
N ILE A 60 -10.60 13.85 3.09
CA ILE A 60 -10.09 13.91 1.71
C ILE A 60 -8.65 13.39 1.64
N GLY A 61 -7.80 13.80 2.59
CA GLY A 61 -6.43 13.27 2.73
C GLY A 61 -6.42 11.75 2.93
N GLY A 62 -7.37 11.20 3.70
CA GLY A 62 -7.54 9.77 3.89
C GLY A 62 -7.91 9.01 2.61
N VAL A 63 -8.81 9.57 1.79
CA VAL A 63 -9.16 8.99 0.47
C VAL A 63 -7.95 9.00 -0.47
N MET A 64 -7.23 10.12 -0.53
CA MET A 64 -5.99 10.22 -1.32
C MET A 64 -4.94 9.21 -0.85
N LEU A 65 -4.72 9.13 0.47
CA LEU A 65 -3.80 8.20 1.09
C LEU A 65 -4.13 6.76 0.72
N ALA A 66 -5.40 6.36 0.81
CA ALA A 66 -5.83 5.01 0.44
C ALA A 66 -5.43 4.66 -1.01
N GLY A 67 -5.64 5.56 -1.97
CA GLY A 67 -5.24 5.35 -3.36
C GLY A 67 -3.73 5.23 -3.56
N ILE A 68 -2.94 6.10 -2.92
CA ILE A 68 -1.47 6.09 -3.04
C ILE A 68 -0.89 4.80 -2.45
N VAL A 69 -1.34 4.41 -1.26
CA VAL A 69 -0.84 3.22 -0.56
C VAL A 69 -1.19 1.94 -1.31
N VAL A 70 -2.43 1.87 -1.81
CA VAL A 70 -2.88 0.75 -2.64
C VAL A 70 -2.04 0.68 -3.91
N ASN A 71 -1.77 1.80 -4.60
CA ASN A 71 -0.94 1.80 -5.79
C ASN A 71 0.47 1.23 -5.54
N ASN A 72 1.11 1.63 -4.43
CA ASN A 72 2.42 1.09 -4.07
C ASN A 72 2.40 -0.43 -3.86
N ALA A 73 1.33 -0.94 -3.24
CA ALA A 73 1.12 -2.37 -3.02
C ALA A 73 0.83 -3.13 -4.32
N ILE A 74 -0.03 -2.61 -5.21
CA ILE A 74 -0.31 -3.21 -6.53
C ILE A 74 0.99 -3.44 -7.27
N VAL A 75 1.81 -2.40 -7.42
CA VAL A 75 3.00 -2.42 -8.28
C VAL A 75 4.02 -3.45 -7.79
N LEU A 76 4.08 -3.68 -6.47
CA LEU A 76 4.90 -4.73 -5.86
C LEU A 76 4.33 -6.12 -6.12
N VAL A 77 3.06 -6.35 -5.79
CA VAL A 77 2.40 -7.66 -5.94
C VAL A 77 2.34 -8.09 -7.41
N ASP A 78 2.02 -7.16 -8.30
CA ASP A 78 2.03 -7.35 -9.74
C ASP A 78 3.41 -7.81 -10.25
N LYS A 79 4.50 -7.20 -9.75
CA LYS A 79 5.85 -7.63 -10.16
C LYS A 79 6.18 -9.02 -9.66
N ILE A 80 5.82 -9.36 -8.43
CA ILE A 80 6.02 -10.71 -7.88
C ILE A 80 5.24 -11.74 -8.70
N ASN A 81 3.97 -11.45 -9.01
CA ASN A 81 3.13 -12.29 -9.88
C ASN A 81 3.72 -12.44 -11.28
N GLN A 82 4.25 -11.36 -11.86
CA GLN A 82 4.89 -11.40 -13.17
C GLN A 82 6.11 -12.33 -13.16
N LEU A 83 7.01 -12.17 -12.17
CA LEU A 83 8.19 -13.03 -12.01
C LEU A 83 7.80 -14.50 -11.83
N ARG A 84 6.73 -14.76 -11.09
CA ARG A 84 6.24 -16.13 -10.86
C ARG A 84 5.59 -16.74 -12.10
N ARG A 85 4.70 -16.01 -12.78
CA ARG A 85 3.93 -16.53 -13.93
C ARG A 85 4.71 -16.56 -15.24
N GLN A 86 5.57 -15.56 -15.48
CA GLN A 86 6.28 -15.42 -16.76
C GLN A 86 7.67 -16.05 -16.74
N GLU A 87 8.40 -15.92 -15.62
CA GLU A 87 9.77 -16.44 -15.51
C GLU A 87 9.83 -17.78 -14.77
N GLY A 88 8.69 -18.30 -14.30
CA GLY A 88 8.60 -19.57 -13.59
C GLY A 88 9.41 -19.60 -12.29
N MET A 89 9.69 -18.43 -11.72
CA MET A 89 10.59 -18.30 -10.58
C MET A 89 9.94 -18.84 -9.30
N GLU A 90 10.71 -19.56 -8.50
CA GLU A 90 10.33 -20.01 -7.16
C GLU A 90 9.84 -18.81 -6.32
N LEU A 91 8.73 -19.00 -5.58
CA LEU A 91 8.05 -17.94 -4.83
C LEU A 91 9.02 -17.06 -4.01
N LYS A 92 9.91 -17.70 -3.25
CA LYS A 92 10.84 -17.00 -2.38
C LYS A 92 11.81 -16.11 -3.14
N LYS A 93 12.28 -16.57 -4.31
CA LYS A 93 13.16 -15.81 -5.19
C LYS A 93 12.39 -14.67 -5.87
N ALA A 94 11.16 -14.93 -6.32
CA ALA A 94 10.30 -13.93 -6.95
C ALA A 94 9.97 -12.77 -5.99
N ILE A 95 9.74 -13.06 -4.71
CA ILE A 95 9.51 -12.02 -3.68
C ILE A 95 10.77 -11.18 -3.49
N LEU A 96 11.95 -11.79 -3.31
CA LEU A 96 13.21 -11.07 -3.09
C LEU A 96 13.56 -10.18 -4.29
N GLU A 97 13.47 -10.73 -5.50
CA GLU A 97 13.78 -10.02 -6.73
C GLU A 97 12.75 -8.92 -7.01
N GLY A 98 11.46 -9.22 -6.82
CA GLY A 98 10.36 -8.26 -6.98
C GLY A 98 10.50 -7.06 -6.04
N VAL A 99 10.85 -7.30 -4.77
CA VAL A 99 11.13 -6.23 -3.80
C VAL A 99 12.36 -5.43 -4.23
N SER A 100 13.47 -6.07 -4.62
CA SER A 100 14.69 -5.39 -5.06
C SER A 100 14.44 -4.44 -6.23
N ILE A 101 13.71 -4.91 -7.24
CA ILE A 101 13.37 -4.13 -8.45
C ILE A 101 12.44 -2.95 -8.11
N ARG A 102 11.45 -3.17 -7.23
CA ARG A 102 10.41 -2.16 -6.94
C ARG A 102 10.75 -1.21 -5.80
N PHE A 103 11.71 -1.56 -4.94
CA PHE A 103 12.13 -0.74 -3.81
C PHE A 103 12.50 0.68 -4.24
N ARG A 104 13.35 0.80 -5.26
CA ARG A 104 13.79 2.10 -5.79
C ARG A 104 12.63 2.94 -6.34
N PRO A 105 11.79 2.45 -7.26
CA PRO A 105 10.59 3.17 -7.71
C PRO A 105 9.61 3.58 -6.60
N ILE A 106 9.32 2.69 -5.64
CA ILE A 106 8.40 2.99 -4.53
C ILE A 106 8.95 4.11 -3.64
N LEU A 107 10.27 4.09 -3.37
CA LEU A 107 10.90 5.19 -2.65
C LEU A 107 10.88 6.49 -3.43
N MET A 108 11.15 6.46 -4.75
CA MET A 108 11.10 7.68 -5.58
C MET A 108 9.72 8.33 -5.53
N THR A 109 8.65 7.56 -5.77
CA THR A 109 7.26 8.08 -5.74
C THR A 109 6.86 8.59 -4.36
N THR A 110 7.27 7.88 -3.30
CA THR A 110 7.04 8.30 -1.91
C THR A 110 7.75 9.62 -1.62
N LEU A 111 9.04 9.74 -1.96
CA LEU A 111 9.82 10.96 -1.77
C LEU A 111 9.27 12.13 -2.59
N THR A 112 8.88 11.91 -3.84
CA THR A 112 8.22 12.93 -4.66
C THR A 112 6.96 13.45 -4.00
N THR A 113 6.11 12.57 -3.48
CA THR A 113 4.88 12.95 -2.77
C THR A 113 5.20 13.72 -1.50
N ILE A 114 6.19 13.25 -0.72
CA ILE A 114 6.65 13.91 0.49
C ILE A 114 7.10 15.34 0.18
N PHE A 115 8.02 15.51 -0.77
CA PHE A 115 8.54 16.84 -1.13
C PHE A 115 7.46 17.75 -1.74
N GLY A 116 6.52 17.19 -2.51
CA GLY A 116 5.40 17.95 -3.06
C GLY A 116 4.42 18.48 -2.01
N LEU A 117 4.22 17.73 -0.92
CA LEU A 117 3.29 18.09 0.16
C LEU A 117 3.96 18.79 1.34
N LEU A 118 5.29 18.72 1.44
CA LEU A 118 6.08 19.33 2.52
C LEU A 118 5.78 20.83 2.74
N PRO A 119 5.81 21.72 1.72
CA PRO A 119 5.52 23.14 1.95
C PRO A 119 4.10 23.38 2.45
N LEU A 120 3.15 22.55 2.02
CA LEU A 120 1.75 22.62 2.42
C LEU A 120 1.57 22.19 3.88
N ALA A 121 2.32 21.19 4.34
CA ALA A 121 2.33 20.75 5.73
C ALA A 121 3.01 21.76 6.66
N LEU A 122 4.02 22.48 6.17
CA LEU A 122 4.68 23.56 6.91
C LEU A 122 3.81 24.82 7.03
N GLY A 123 2.69 24.89 6.32
CA GLY A 123 1.78 26.03 6.41
C GLY A 123 2.20 27.22 5.55
N VAL A 124 3.05 27.02 4.55
CA VAL A 124 3.58 28.12 3.73
C VAL A 124 2.58 28.46 2.62
N GLY A 125 2.02 29.68 2.67
CA GLY A 125 1.16 30.24 1.62
C GLY A 125 -0.27 30.59 2.07
N GLU A 126 -1.03 31.23 1.18
CA GLU A 126 -2.44 31.58 1.45
C GLU A 126 -3.33 30.32 1.53
N GLY A 127 -4.24 30.30 2.50
CA GLY A 127 -5.15 29.16 2.73
C GLY A 127 -4.48 27.91 3.30
N ALA A 128 -3.24 28.02 3.79
CA ALA A 128 -2.49 26.89 4.30
C ALA A 128 -3.11 26.25 5.55
N GLU A 129 -3.80 27.02 6.40
CA GLU A 129 -4.54 26.48 7.56
C GLU A 129 -5.60 25.44 7.17
N LEU A 130 -6.26 25.63 6.01
CA LEU A 130 -7.23 24.64 5.50
C LEU A 130 -6.54 23.40 4.91
N ARG A 131 -5.40 23.57 4.27
CA ARG A 131 -4.73 22.51 3.49
C ARG A 131 -3.72 21.70 4.31
N LYS A 132 -3.22 22.26 5.40
CA LYS A 132 -2.25 21.64 6.30
C LYS A 132 -2.73 20.31 6.89
N PRO A 133 -3.98 20.18 7.40
CA PRO A 133 -4.49 18.89 7.87
C PRO A 133 -4.47 17.79 6.79
N LEU A 134 -4.81 18.14 5.55
CA LEU A 134 -4.75 17.21 4.41
C LEU A 134 -3.31 16.76 4.16
N ALA A 135 -2.37 17.71 4.08
CA ALA A 135 -0.97 17.42 3.80
C ALA A 135 -0.33 16.54 4.87
N ILE A 136 -0.58 16.83 6.15
CA ILE A 136 -0.07 16.07 7.29
C ILE A 136 -0.62 14.64 7.29
N THR A 137 -1.92 14.47 7.03
CA THR A 137 -2.58 13.16 6.94
C THR A 137 -1.89 12.27 5.90
N VAL A 138 -1.66 12.81 4.70
CA VAL A 138 -1.04 12.06 3.61
C VAL A 138 0.44 11.80 3.88
N LEU A 139 1.21 12.79 4.32
CA LEU A 139 2.65 12.65 4.59
C LEU A 139 2.95 11.54 5.59
N THR A 140 2.31 11.61 6.75
CA THR A 140 2.60 10.73 7.88
C THR A 140 2.04 9.33 7.66
N GLY A 141 0.82 9.24 7.09
CA GLY A 141 0.23 7.99 6.67
C GLY A 141 1.07 7.30 5.59
N LEU A 142 1.57 8.05 4.61
CA LEU A 142 2.41 7.51 3.53
C LEU A 142 3.74 7.00 4.07
N ILE A 143 4.44 7.79 4.90
CA ILE A 143 5.71 7.37 5.52
C ILE A 143 5.53 6.06 6.30
N SER A 144 4.51 6.02 7.16
CA SER A 144 4.21 4.83 7.97
C SER A 144 3.85 3.63 7.08
N SER A 145 2.99 3.83 6.09
CA SER A 145 2.54 2.78 5.19
C SER A 145 3.66 2.25 4.30
N THR A 146 4.54 3.08 3.74
CA THR A 146 5.59 2.63 2.82
C THR A 146 6.60 1.75 3.55
N LEU A 147 7.01 2.15 4.76
CA LEU A 147 7.88 1.35 5.62
C LEU A 147 7.24 -0.01 5.98
N LEU A 148 5.97 0.02 6.40
CA LEU A 148 5.27 -1.19 6.81
C LEU A 148 4.91 -2.09 5.63
N THR A 149 4.50 -1.54 4.49
CA THR A 149 4.06 -2.29 3.29
C THR A 149 5.23 -3.03 2.65
N LEU A 150 6.41 -2.41 2.57
CA LEU A 150 7.63 -3.05 2.04
C LEU A 150 8.08 -4.27 2.87
N ILE A 151 7.67 -4.36 4.14
CA ILE A 151 8.02 -5.48 5.03
C ILE A 151 6.86 -6.48 5.13
N ILE A 152 5.64 -5.97 5.36
CA ILE A 152 4.46 -6.78 5.67
C ILE A 152 3.93 -7.49 4.42
N ILE A 153 3.90 -6.85 3.24
CA ILE A 153 3.37 -7.52 2.03
C ILE A 153 4.22 -8.74 1.65
N PRO A 154 5.57 -8.67 1.58
CA PRO A 154 6.40 -9.84 1.31
C PRO A 154 6.20 -10.97 2.33
N LEU A 155 6.05 -10.63 3.61
CA LEU A 155 5.84 -11.61 4.69
C LEU A 155 4.49 -12.31 4.56
N ILE A 156 3.40 -11.56 4.39
CA ILE A 156 2.05 -12.13 4.27
C ILE A 156 1.94 -12.95 2.98
N TYR A 157 2.44 -12.42 1.86
CA TYR A 157 2.40 -13.11 0.57
C TYR A 157 3.24 -14.40 0.60
N GLY A 158 4.44 -14.35 1.18
CA GLY A 158 5.32 -15.51 1.33
C GLY A 158 4.77 -16.58 2.28
N LEU A 159 4.14 -16.19 3.40
CA LEU A 159 3.47 -17.12 4.31
C LEU A 159 2.30 -17.81 3.63
N TRP A 160 1.47 -17.07 2.90
CA TRP A 160 0.27 -17.62 2.28
C TRP A 160 0.58 -18.54 1.10
N GLU A 161 1.42 -18.10 0.16
CA GLU A 161 1.75 -18.94 -0.99
C GLU A 161 2.69 -20.10 -0.60
N GLY A 162 3.53 -19.95 0.43
CA GLY A 162 4.31 -21.06 0.99
C GLY A 162 3.44 -22.13 1.68
N LEU A 163 2.29 -21.74 2.23
CA LEU A 163 1.29 -22.69 2.75
C LEU A 163 0.56 -23.45 1.64
N MET A 164 0.32 -22.79 0.50
CA MET A 164 -0.30 -23.42 -0.68
C MET A 164 0.67 -24.34 -1.42
N GLU A 165 1.95 -23.97 -1.52
CA GLU A 165 3.00 -24.78 -2.17
C GLU A 165 3.30 -26.07 -1.38
N LYS A 166 3.08 -26.06 -0.07
CA LYS A 166 3.16 -27.27 0.77
C LYS A 166 1.98 -28.24 0.56
N HIS A 167 0.93 -27.82 -0.14
CA HIS A 167 -0.27 -28.62 -0.43
C HIS A 167 -0.37 -29.10 -1.88
N ASP A 168 0.54 -28.72 -2.77
CA ASP A 168 0.57 -29.17 -4.17
C ASP A 168 1.71 -30.18 -4.41
N PRO A 169 1.45 -31.49 -4.58
CA PRO A 169 2.49 -32.53 -4.65
C PRO A 169 3.33 -32.53 -5.93
N LYS A 170 3.10 -31.58 -6.87
CA LYS A 170 3.66 -31.65 -8.23
C LYS A 170 4.92 -30.82 -8.50
N THR A 171 5.38 -29.99 -7.56
CA THR A 171 6.56 -29.13 -7.75
C THR A 171 7.87 -29.70 -7.20
N GLN A 172 7.87 -30.91 -6.60
CA GLN A 172 9.08 -31.52 -6.04
C GLN A 172 10.03 -32.17 -7.07
N SER A 173 9.71 -32.20 -8.37
CA SER A 173 10.47 -32.97 -9.37
C SER A 173 11.44 -32.20 -10.26
N THR A 174 11.74 -30.92 -10.01
CA THR A 174 12.62 -30.12 -10.91
C THR A 174 13.89 -29.59 -10.24
N HIS A 175 14.49 -30.36 -9.34
CA HIS A 175 15.90 -30.17 -8.97
C HIS A 175 16.78 -31.22 -9.67
N PRO A 176 17.47 -30.88 -10.78
CA PRO A 176 18.65 -31.61 -11.18
C PRO A 176 19.83 -31.15 -10.30
N ASN A 177 20.35 -32.09 -9.51
CA ASN A 177 21.67 -31.99 -8.88
C ASN A 177 22.73 -31.71 -9.96
N PRO A 178 23.75 -30.91 -9.62
CA PRO A 178 25.09 -31.50 -9.55
C PRO A 178 25.76 -31.32 -8.18
#